data_AF-A0A7C1WTD5-F1
#
_entry.id   AF-A0A7C1WTD5-F1
#
_cell.length_a   1.000
_cell.length_b   1.000
_cell.length_c   1.000
_cell.angle_alpha   90.00
_cell.angle_beta   90.00
_cell.angle_gamma   90.00
#
_symmetry.space_group_name_H-M   'P 1'
#
loop_
_entity.id
_entity.type
_entity.pdbx_description
1 polymer ?
#
loop_
_entity_poly.entity_id
_entity_poly.type
_entity_poly.pdbx_seq_one_letter_code
_entity_poly.pdbx_strand_id
1 'polypeptide(L)'
;MSVTFRLENGWLVLEKAGFKLSFKPRVSIAGEPAEPASIELEWGVARLKYADGEARLALVEHSPEAVVLRAEAEGRSDSGFLAELRSRLEGFVKLLLFHFTYDPDKYFGEAPEPYKYPQLVEAGELTYCPWSYPIHTSSFEGLPRTLKVSQLLAKGREGYAYLLPISDAGARGYVSWFEKGEFSVVLNRAAPGAWKGAAVLVFSASENPYKAVETAYEAAFSAVGKHSAL
;
A
#
# COMPACT_ATOMS: atom_id res chain seq x y z
N MET A 1 -22.56 7.97 3.75
CA MET A 1 -21.75 9.21 3.91
C MET A 1 -20.54 9.02 3.02
N SER A 2 -20.18 10.01 2.20
CA SER A 2 -18.99 9.93 1.36
C SER A 2 -17.74 9.85 2.23
N VAL A 3 -16.80 9.00 1.85
CA VAL A 3 -15.54 8.84 2.58
C VAL A 3 -14.62 10.03 2.25
N THR A 4 -14.15 10.76 3.27
CA THR A 4 -13.30 11.93 3.11
C THR A 4 -12.03 11.83 3.94
N PHE A 5 -11.00 12.57 3.55
CA PHE A 5 -9.82 12.76 4.39
C PHE A 5 -10.15 13.64 5.59
N ARG A 6 -9.52 13.31 6.72
CA ARG A 6 -9.24 14.27 7.80
C ARG A 6 -7.74 14.48 7.92
N LEU A 7 -7.34 15.64 8.41
CA LEU A 7 -5.94 15.94 8.71
C LEU A 7 -5.79 16.04 10.22
N GLU A 8 -5.00 15.15 10.81
CA GLU A 8 -4.76 15.08 12.26
C GLU A 8 -3.25 15.11 12.51
N ASN A 9 -2.73 16.18 13.12
CA ASN A 9 -1.30 16.31 13.45
C ASN A 9 -0.35 16.02 12.26
N GLY A 10 -0.73 16.46 11.05
CA GLY A 10 0.04 16.22 9.82
C GLY A 10 -0.13 14.83 9.19
N TRP A 11 -1.05 14.01 9.68
CA TRP A 11 -1.42 12.72 9.09
C TRP A 11 -2.76 12.84 8.35
N LEU A 12 -2.82 12.30 7.14
CA LEU A 12 -4.09 12.07 6.45
C LEU A 12 -4.75 10.84 7.06
N VAL A 13 -6.00 10.98 7.45
CA VAL A 13 -6.77 9.97 8.18
C VAL A 13 -7.96 9.54 7.36
N LEU A 14 -8.11 8.22 7.24
CA LEU A 14 -9.19 7.52 6.59
C LEU A 14 -9.81 6.52 7.58
N GLU A 15 -11.11 6.67 7.86
CA GLU A 15 -11.82 5.74 8.74
C GLU A 15 -12.90 4.99 7.98
N LYS A 16 -12.97 3.67 8.21
CA LYS A 16 -13.98 2.80 7.59
C LYS A 16 -14.29 1.61 8.48
N ALA A 17 -15.57 1.41 8.80
CA ALA A 17 -16.07 0.28 9.59
C ALA A 17 -15.25 -0.03 10.87
N GLY A 18 -14.89 1.02 11.63
CA GLY A 18 -14.13 0.89 12.88
C GLY A 18 -12.61 0.74 12.73
N PHE A 19 -12.09 0.75 11.50
CA PHE A 19 -10.66 0.79 11.22
C PHE A 19 -10.22 2.21 10.85
N LYS A 20 -9.07 2.62 11.38
CA LYS A 20 -8.46 3.92 11.09
C LYS A 20 -7.11 3.70 10.40
N LEU A 21 -7.01 4.09 9.14
CA LEU A 21 -5.77 4.15 8.38
C LEU A 21 -5.28 5.60 8.37
N SER A 22 -4.16 5.85 9.03
CA SER A 22 -3.52 7.17 9.05
C SER A 22 -2.22 7.10 8.26
N PHE A 23 -1.92 8.06 7.40
CA PHE A 23 -0.66 8.07 6.67
C PHE A 23 -0.11 9.47 6.35
N LYS A 24 1.21 9.53 6.17
CA LYS A 24 1.94 10.67 5.60
C LYS A 24 2.34 10.35 4.16
N PRO A 25 1.83 11.10 3.16
CA PRO A 25 2.21 10.87 1.78
C PRO A 25 3.58 11.47 1.48
N ARG A 26 4.37 10.75 0.69
CA ARG A 26 5.56 11.24 0.00
C ARG A 26 5.42 10.93 -1.48
N VAL A 27 5.72 11.90 -2.33
CA VAL A 27 5.47 11.77 -3.78
C VAL A 27 6.67 12.32 -4.55
N SER A 28 7.01 11.66 -5.65
CA SER A 28 8.12 12.06 -6.53
C SER A 28 7.67 13.11 -7.55
N ILE A 29 8.00 14.38 -7.30
CA ILE A 29 7.76 15.49 -8.25
C ILE A 29 8.97 15.67 -9.17
N ALA A 30 10.16 15.86 -8.60
CA ALA A 30 11.41 16.04 -9.32
C ALA A 30 12.54 15.29 -8.60
N GLY A 31 12.69 13.98 -8.89
CA GLY A 31 13.77 13.15 -8.33
C GLY A 31 13.26 12.03 -7.43
N GLU A 32 13.53 12.11 -6.13
CA GLU A 32 13.08 11.11 -5.13
C GLU A 32 11.80 11.56 -4.42
N PRO A 33 10.98 10.63 -3.87
CA PRO A 33 9.83 10.99 -3.06
C PRO A 33 10.21 11.83 -1.84
N ALA A 34 9.62 13.02 -1.72
CA ALA A 34 9.84 13.93 -0.60
C ALA A 34 8.59 14.06 0.28
N GLU A 35 8.77 14.53 1.52
CA GLU A 35 7.64 14.98 2.33
C GLU A 35 7.12 16.33 1.79
N PRO A 36 5.79 16.54 1.72
CA PRO A 36 5.24 17.83 1.32
C PRO A 36 5.52 18.90 2.38
N ALA A 37 5.77 20.13 1.92
CA ALA A 37 5.92 21.30 2.80
C ALA A 37 4.60 21.66 3.49
N SER A 38 3.47 21.45 2.82
CA SER A 38 2.14 21.58 3.43
C SER A 38 1.12 20.66 2.75
N ILE A 39 0.05 20.36 3.50
CA ILE A 39 -1.09 19.56 3.05
C ILE A 39 -2.35 20.40 3.25
N GLU A 40 -3.12 20.59 2.17
CA GLU A 40 -4.39 21.30 2.18
C GLU A 40 -5.51 20.34 1.76
N LEU A 41 -6.64 20.36 2.45
CA LEU A 41 -7.80 19.51 2.14
C LEU A 41 -8.85 20.31 1.38
N GLU A 42 -9.20 19.85 0.19
CA GLU A 42 -10.26 20.41 -0.66
C GLU A 42 -11.16 19.27 -1.17
N TRP A 43 -12.41 19.24 -0.73
CA TRP A 43 -13.47 18.35 -1.25
C TRP A 43 -13.08 16.87 -1.44
N GLY A 44 -12.46 16.26 -0.42
CA GLY A 44 -12.05 14.84 -0.47
C GLY A 44 -10.73 14.59 -1.20
N VAL A 45 -10.03 15.65 -1.61
CA VAL A 45 -8.69 15.64 -2.19
C VAL A 45 -7.73 16.30 -1.22
N ALA A 46 -6.57 15.68 -1.00
CA ALA A 46 -5.45 16.29 -0.31
C ALA A 46 -4.47 16.86 -1.35
N ARG A 47 -4.34 18.18 -1.37
CA ARG A 47 -3.35 18.90 -2.17
C ARG A 47 -2.03 18.95 -1.40
N LEU A 48 -0.99 18.40 -2.00
CA LEU A 48 0.35 18.26 -1.43
C LEU A 48 1.26 19.27 -2.09
N LYS A 49 1.76 20.26 -1.34
CA LYS A 49 2.63 21.32 -1.86
C LYS A 49 4.09 21.00 -1.59
N TYR A 50 4.91 21.09 -2.64
CA TYR A 50 6.36 20.90 -2.59
C TYR A 50 7.05 22.18 -3.09
N ALA A 51 8.36 22.28 -2.89
CA ALA A 51 9.14 23.40 -3.43
C ALA A 51 9.11 23.42 -4.98
N ASP A 52 9.16 22.22 -5.59
CA ASP A 52 9.29 22.04 -7.04
C ASP A 52 7.96 21.79 -7.76
N GLY A 53 6.83 21.86 -7.06
CA GLY A 53 5.51 21.66 -7.66
C GLY A 53 4.46 21.14 -6.68
N GLU A 54 3.40 20.53 -7.21
CA GLU A 54 2.27 20.05 -6.44
C GLU A 54 1.86 18.64 -6.86
N ALA A 55 1.39 17.85 -5.89
CA ALA A 55 0.65 16.62 -6.14
C ALA A 55 -0.75 16.71 -5.54
N ARG A 56 -1.62 15.83 -6.01
CA ARG A 56 -2.95 15.60 -5.46
C ARG A 56 -3.06 14.15 -5.05
N LEU A 57 -3.62 13.92 -3.88
CA LEU A 57 -4.04 12.61 -3.44
C LEU A 57 -5.55 12.62 -3.31
N ALA A 58 -6.25 11.78 -4.06
CA ALA A 58 -7.70 11.73 -4.10
C ALA A 58 -8.21 10.39 -3.56
N LEU A 59 -9.33 10.44 -2.85
CA LEU A 59 -10.15 9.28 -2.55
C LEU A 59 -11.21 9.13 -3.63
N VAL A 60 -11.18 7.99 -4.33
CA VAL A 60 -12.23 7.61 -5.28
C VAL A 60 -13.03 6.48 -4.66
N GLU A 61 -14.23 6.81 -4.19
CA GLU A 61 -15.15 5.81 -3.65
C GLU A 61 -15.64 4.91 -4.78
N HIS A 62 -15.37 3.61 -4.67
CA HIS A 62 -15.82 2.61 -5.64
C HIS A 62 -17.14 2.00 -5.20
N SER A 63 -17.26 1.71 -3.90
CA SER A 63 -18.46 1.18 -3.25
C SER A 63 -18.51 1.64 -1.79
N PRO A 64 -19.65 1.45 -1.09
CA PRO A 64 -19.72 1.71 0.35
C PRO A 64 -18.67 0.96 1.17
N GLU A 65 -18.11 -0.14 0.65
CA GLU A 65 -17.09 -0.97 1.29
C GLU A 65 -15.67 -0.68 0.83
N ALA A 66 -15.44 -0.06 -0.34
CA ALA A 66 -14.10 0.10 -0.90
C ALA A 66 -13.81 1.52 -1.43
N VAL A 67 -12.64 2.04 -1.10
CA VAL A 67 -12.11 3.30 -1.60
C VAL A 67 -10.73 3.12 -2.19
N VAL A 68 -10.48 3.80 -3.31
CA VAL A 68 -9.20 3.79 -4.01
C VAL A 68 -8.48 5.11 -3.72
N LEU A 69 -7.22 5.00 -3.31
CA LEU A 69 -6.33 6.14 -3.16
C LEU A 69 -5.54 6.35 -4.45
N ARG A 70 -5.71 7.52 -5.09
CA ARG A 70 -5.00 7.88 -6.32
C ARG A 70 -4.08 9.06 -6.08
N ALA A 71 -2.84 8.97 -6.54
CA ALA A 71 -1.89 10.06 -6.57
C ALA A 71 -1.80 10.63 -7.98
N GLU A 72 -1.77 11.95 -8.12
CA GLU A 72 -1.64 12.68 -9.37
C GLU A 72 -0.61 13.79 -9.22
N ALA A 73 0.30 13.92 -10.17
CA ALA A 73 1.33 14.95 -10.21
C ALA A 73 1.91 15.00 -11.63
N GLU A 74 2.40 16.14 -12.10
CA GLU A 74 3.31 16.15 -13.26
C GLU A 74 4.73 15.78 -12.82
N GLY A 75 4.89 14.55 -12.35
CA GLY A 75 6.09 14.11 -11.64
C GLY A 75 7.11 13.40 -12.52
N ARG A 76 8.34 13.35 -12.03
CA ARG A 76 9.43 12.52 -12.52
C ARG A 76 10.09 11.81 -11.35
N SER A 77 10.43 10.53 -11.55
CA SER A 77 11.20 9.74 -10.62
C SER A 77 12.51 9.28 -11.25
N ASP A 78 13.62 9.48 -10.55
CA ASP A 78 14.96 9.08 -11.02
C ASP A 78 15.34 7.67 -10.56
N SER A 79 14.81 7.20 -9.42
CA SER A 79 14.94 5.82 -8.94
C SER A 79 13.82 4.88 -9.40
N GLY A 80 12.71 5.45 -9.91
CA GLY A 80 11.47 4.73 -10.18
C GLY A 80 10.47 4.74 -9.01
N PHE A 81 10.83 5.23 -7.82
CA PHE A 81 9.87 5.41 -6.72
C PHE A 81 8.89 6.56 -7.00
N LEU A 82 7.59 6.27 -7.03
CA LEU A 82 6.55 7.23 -7.39
C LEU A 82 5.89 7.84 -6.15
N ALA A 83 5.45 6.98 -5.24
CA ALA A 83 4.72 7.37 -4.05
C ALA A 83 5.00 6.42 -2.88
N GLU A 84 4.99 6.97 -1.68
CA GLU A 84 5.03 6.25 -0.42
C GLU A 84 3.96 6.81 0.52
N LEU A 85 3.21 5.93 1.18
CA LEU A 85 2.29 6.27 2.25
C LEU A 85 2.85 5.66 3.53
N ARG A 86 3.58 6.44 4.31
CA ARG A 86 4.02 5.99 5.63
C ARG A 86 2.81 5.96 6.55
N SER A 87 2.42 4.77 6.97
CA SER A 87 1.08 4.43 7.43
C SER A 87 1.06 3.82 8.83
N ARG A 88 -0.09 3.98 9.49
CA ARG A 88 -0.52 3.33 10.73
C ARG A 88 -1.92 2.79 10.51
N LEU A 89 -2.17 1.58 10.99
CA LEU A 89 -3.50 0.99 11.00
C LEU A 89 -3.93 0.76 12.44
N GLU A 90 -5.12 1.22 12.80
CA GLU A 90 -5.73 1.01 14.11
C GLU A 90 -7.08 0.29 13.95
N GLY A 91 -7.59 -0.27 15.05
CA GLY A 91 -8.87 -1.00 15.10
C GLY A 91 -8.77 -2.49 14.82
N PHE A 92 -7.56 -3.04 14.66
CA PHE A 92 -7.34 -4.47 14.45
C PHE A 92 -6.92 -5.20 15.72
N VAL A 93 -7.20 -6.51 15.77
CA VAL A 93 -6.77 -7.45 16.82
C VAL A 93 -5.91 -8.60 16.26
N LYS A 94 -6.05 -8.89 14.96
CA LYS A 94 -5.22 -9.87 14.23
C LYS A 94 -4.99 -9.41 12.80
N LEU A 95 -3.89 -9.86 12.23
CA LEU A 95 -3.48 -9.59 10.86
C LEU A 95 -3.19 -10.93 10.16
N LEU A 96 -3.56 -10.98 8.88
CA LEU A 96 -3.10 -11.96 7.92
C LEU A 96 -2.36 -11.21 6.82
N LEU A 97 -1.05 -11.42 6.73
CA LEU A 97 -0.18 -10.78 5.74
C LEU A 97 0.20 -11.80 4.69
N PHE A 98 0.14 -11.45 3.42
CA PHE A 98 0.71 -12.27 2.36
C PHE A 98 2.04 -11.64 1.96
N HIS A 99 3.14 -12.20 2.42
CA HIS A 99 4.46 -11.68 2.10
C HIS A 99 4.99 -12.33 0.83
N PHE A 100 5.66 -11.56 -0.01
CA PHE A 100 6.48 -12.12 -1.08
C PHE A 100 7.55 -12.97 -0.43
N THR A 101 7.71 -14.19 -0.91
CA THR A 101 8.81 -15.02 -0.51
C THR A 101 10.05 -14.70 -1.33
N TYR A 102 11.15 -15.31 -0.93
CA TYR A 102 12.44 -15.16 -1.58
C TYR A 102 13.01 -16.54 -1.76
N ASP A 103 13.55 -16.81 -2.95
CA ASP A 103 14.26 -18.05 -3.18
C ASP A 103 15.52 -18.03 -2.30
N PRO A 104 15.80 -19.10 -1.54
CA PRO A 104 17.02 -19.17 -0.75
C PRO A 104 18.24 -19.06 -1.66
N ASP A 105 19.37 -18.57 -1.13
CA ASP A 105 20.63 -18.55 -1.87
C ASP A 105 20.93 -19.94 -2.44
N LYS A 106 21.27 -20.00 -3.73
CA LYS A 106 21.50 -21.22 -4.50
C LYS A 106 20.27 -22.14 -4.68
N TYR A 107 19.04 -21.61 -4.60
CA TYR A 107 17.81 -22.38 -4.86
C TYR A 107 17.83 -23.15 -6.19
N PHE A 108 18.30 -22.54 -7.29
CA PHE A 108 18.46 -23.21 -8.59
C PHE A 108 19.76 -24.03 -8.72
N GLY A 109 20.43 -24.36 -7.61
CA GLY A 109 21.75 -24.98 -7.60
C GLY A 109 21.90 -26.04 -6.50
N GLU A 110 22.70 -25.74 -5.48
CA GLU A 110 23.24 -26.70 -4.50
C GLU A 110 22.55 -26.62 -3.13
N ALA A 111 21.47 -25.86 -3.00
CA ALA A 111 20.85 -25.67 -1.69
C ALA A 111 20.23 -27.00 -1.19
N PRO A 112 20.53 -27.43 0.06
CA PRO A 112 20.11 -28.72 0.56
C PRO A 112 18.59 -28.80 0.73
N GLU A 113 18.00 -29.88 0.20
CA GLU A 113 16.58 -30.20 0.38
C GLU A 113 16.36 -31.01 1.68
N PRO A 114 15.25 -30.77 2.41
CA PRO A 114 14.16 -29.85 2.09
C PRO A 114 14.47 -28.38 2.42
N TYR A 115 14.04 -27.47 1.54
CA TYR A 115 14.20 -26.03 1.75
C TYR A 115 13.40 -25.55 2.97
N LYS A 116 14.00 -24.65 3.76
CA LYS A 116 13.27 -23.92 4.81
C LYS A 116 12.46 -22.81 4.17
N TYR A 117 11.21 -23.10 3.84
CA TYR A 117 10.23 -22.17 3.27
C TYR A 117 8.96 -22.16 4.15
N PRO A 118 8.27 -21.03 4.34
CA PRO A 118 8.64 -19.66 3.94
C PRO A 118 9.63 -19.00 4.91
N GLN A 119 10.48 -18.10 4.39
CA GLN A 119 11.42 -17.31 5.20
C GLN A 119 10.89 -15.88 5.41
N LEU A 120 10.82 -15.45 6.66
CA LEU A 120 10.56 -14.06 7.04
C LEU A 120 11.89 -13.33 7.21
N VAL A 121 12.48 -12.95 6.09
CA VAL A 121 13.79 -12.30 6.04
C VAL A 121 13.69 -10.92 5.42
N GLU A 122 14.71 -10.10 5.72
CA GLU A 122 14.92 -8.86 4.98
C GLU A 122 15.27 -9.16 3.53
N ALA A 123 14.75 -8.34 2.62
CA ALA A 123 15.05 -8.43 1.20
C ALA A 123 15.57 -7.11 0.66
N GLY A 124 16.44 -7.19 -0.34
CA GLY A 124 16.88 -6.03 -1.09
C GLY A 124 15.71 -5.31 -1.76
N GLU A 125 15.87 -4.01 -2.04
CA GLU A 125 14.82 -3.13 -2.56
C GLU A 125 14.16 -3.65 -3.85
N LEU A 126 14.91 -4.39 -4.68
CA LEU A 126 14.43 -4.95 -5.95
C LEU A 126 14.12 -6.45 -5.90
N THR A 127 14.53 -7.18 -4.86
CA THR A 127 14.33 -8.63 -4.77
C THR A 127 12.86 -8.96 -4.49
N TYR A 128 12.28 -9.87 -5.27
CA TYR A 128 10.99 -10.49 -4.98
C TYR A 128 10.78 -11.79 -5.74
N CYS A 129 10.07 -12.73 -5.10
CA CYS A 129 9.50 -13.89 -5.77
C CYS A 129 8.02 -13.62 -6.06
N PRO A 130 7.45 -14.12 -7.17
CA PRO A 130 6.01 -13.97 -7.46
C PRO A 130 5.13 -14.75 -6.48
N TRP A 131 5.70 -15.73 -5.75
CA TRP A 131 4.98 -16.48 -4.74
C TRP A 131 4.75 -15.63 -3.49
N SER A 132 3.54 -15.68 -2.96
CA SER A 132 3.18 -15.03 -1.70
C SER A 132 2.74 -16.08 -0.67
N TYR A 133 3.18 -15.90 0.58
CA TYR A 133 2.89 -16.83 1.67
C TYR A 133 2.14 -16.13 2.80
N PRO A 134 1.07 -16.74 3.33
CA PRO A 134 0.29 -16.16 4.40
C PRO A 134 1.00 -16.32 5.75
N ILE A 135 1.02 -15.24 6.53
CA ILE A 135 1.41 -15.28 7.94
C ILE A 135 0.35 -14.63 8.81
N HIS A 136 0.12 -15.23 9.98
CA HIS A 136 -0.76 -14.66 11.00
C HIS A 136 0.11 -13.95 12.04
N THR A 137 -0.24 -12.70 12.35
CA THR A 137 0.39 -11.94 13.44
C THR A 137 -0.67 -11.10 14.15
N SER A 138 -0.40 -10.66 15.37
CA SER A 138 -1.24 -9.70 16.11
C SER A 138 -0.63 -8.30 16.16
N SER A 139 0.57 -8.09 15.60
CA SER A 139 1.28 -6.81 15.59
C SER A 139 2.16 -6.69 14.35
N PHE A 140 2.46 -5.45 13.96
CA PHE A 140 3.53 -5.14 13.01
C PHE A 140 4.93 -5.17 13.67
N GLU A 141 4.99 -5.11 15.00
CA GLU A 141 6.25 -5.18 15.75
C GLU A 141 6.93 -6.55 15.56
N GLY A 142 8.25 -6.51 15.36
CA GLY A 142 9.06 -7.72 15.15
C GLY A 142 9.04 -8.28 13.71
N LEU A 143 8.24 -7.71 12.81
CA LEU A 143 8.37 -8.00 11.39
C LEU A 143 9.71 -7.45 10.85
N PRO A 144 10.40 -8.17 9.94
CA PRO A 144 11.59 -7.64 9.30
C PRO A 144 11.29 -6.32 8.61
N ARG A 145 12.15 -5.31 8.81
CA ARG A 145 11.90 -3.96 8.31
C ARG A 145 11.61 -3.95 6.83
N THR A 146 12.38 -4.69 6.04
CA THR A 146 12.31 -4.68 4.57
C THR A 146 11.46 -5.82 4.00
N LEU A 147 10.71 -6.55 4.84
CA LEU A 147 9.75 -7.56 4.38
C LEU A 147 8.76 -6.90 3.42
N LYS A 148 8.48 -7.54 2.28
CA LYS A 148 7.50 -7.04 1.31
C LYS A 148 6.22 -7.84 1.40
N VAL A 149 5.11 -7.16 1.64
CA VAL A 149 3.76 -7.72 1.76
C VAL A 149 2.93 -7.27 0.57
N SER A 150 2.35 -8.23 -0.16
CA SER A 150 1.53 -7.96 -1.34
C SER A 150 0.14 -7.45 -0.97
N GLN A 151 -0.41 -7.96 0.14
CA GLN A 151 -1.73 -7.60 0.64
C GLN A 151 -1.86 -7.94 2.13
N LEU A 152 -2.76 -7.23 2.81
CA LEU A 152 -2.98 -7.36 4.24
C LEU A 152 -4.48 -7.43 4.53
N LEU A 153 -4.88 -8.43 5.32
CA LEU A 153 -6.22 -8.54 5.90
C LEU A 153 -6.13 -8.33 7.42
N ALA A 154 -6.80 -7.30 7.92
CA ALA A 154 -6.92 -7.00 9.33
C ALA A 154 -8.28 -7.44 9.86
N LYS A 155 -8.28 -8.22 10.93
CA LYS A 155 -9.49 -8.56 11.68
C LYS A 155 -9.63 -7.57 12.85
N GLY A 156 -10.77 -6.91 12.95
CA GLY A 156 -11.19 -6.08 14.07
C GLY A 156 -12.14 -6.84 15.02
N ARG A 157 -12.86 -6.10 15.85
CA ARG A 157 -13.87 -6.70 16.76
C ARG A 157 -15.14 -7.12 16.01
N GLU A 158 -15.59 -6.28 15.09
CA GLU A 158 -16.90 -6.40 14.43
C GLU A 158 -16.80 -6.56 12.91
N GLY A 159 -15.58 -6.57 12.35
CA GLY A 159 -15.38 -6.72 10.92
C GLY A 159 -13.93 -6.90 10.52
N TYR A 160 -13.68 -6.69 9.23
CA TYR A 160 -12.41 -6.90 8.57
C TYR A 160 -12.09 -5.71 7.68
N ALA A 161 -10.81 -5.34 7.62
CA ALA A 161 -10.30 -4.38 6.66
C ALA A 161 -9.24 -5.03 5.79
N TYR A 162 -9.23 -4.69 4.51
CA TYR A 162 -8.27 -5.20 3.55
C TYR A 162 -7.52 -4.05 2.89
N LEU A 163 -6.20 -4.15 2.88
CA LEU A 163 -5.29 -3.21 2.24
C LEU A 163 -4.66 -3.93 1.05
N LEU A 164 -4.94 -3.43 -0.15
CA LEU A 164 -4.42 -3.94 -1.40
C LEU A 164 -3.61 -2.86 -2.12
N PRO A 165 -2.28 -2.83 -1.95
CA PRO A 165 -1.39 -2.05 -2.82
C PRO A 165 -1.64 -2.41 -4.29
N ILE A 166 -1.77 -1.40 -5.15
CA ILE A 166 -2.12 -1.60 -6.55
C ILE A 166 -0.85 -1.66 -7.39
N SER A 167 -0.72 -2.71 -8.21
CA SER A 167 0.35 -2.84 -9.20
C SER A 167 -0.24 -2.72 -10.60
N ASP A 168 0.23 -1.77 -11.40
CA ASP A 168 -0.24 -1.54 -12.77
C ASP A 168 0.77 -0.74 -13.61
N ALA A 169 0.68 -0.85 -14.94
CA ALA A 169 1.47 -0.07 -15.91
C ALA A 169 3.00 -0.03 -15.62
N GLY A 170 3.56 -1.17 -15.20
CA GLY A 170 4.98 -1.30 -14.85
C GLY A 170 5.36 -0.73 -13.48
N ALA A 171 4.39 -0.21 -12.73
CA ALA A 171 4.53 0.12 -11.31
C ALA A 171 4.06 -1.03 -10.42
N ARG A 172 4.70 -1.17 -9.27
CA ARG A 172 4.49 -2.23 -8.32
C ARG A 172 4.15 -1.64 -6.96
N GLY A 173 3.01 -2.05 -6.44
CA GLY A 173 2.54 -1.74 -5.09
C GLY A 173 2.94 -2.84 -4.11
N TYR A 174 3.43 -2.47 -2.93
CA TYR A 174 3.62 -3.39 -1.81
C TYR A 174 3.64 -2.64 -0.48
N VAL A 175 3.44 -3.37 0.61
CA VAL A 175 3.67 -2.90 1.99
C VAL A 175 5.07 -3.31 2.43
N SER A 176 5.84 -2.41 3.04
CA SER A 176 7.15 -2.71 3.63
C SER A 176 7.50 -1.70 4.72
N TRP A 177 8.77 -1.61 5.10
CA TRP A 177 9.29 -0.65 6.07
C TRP A 177 8.61 -0.71 7.44
N PHE A 178 8.50 -1.93 7.99
CA PHE A 178 7.90 -2.15 9.30
C PHE A 178 8.81 -1.62 10.40
N GLU A 179 8.36 -0.59 11.13
CA GLU A 179 9.12 0.02 12.23
C GLU A 179 8.17 0.65 13.25
N LYS A 180 8.32 0.31 14.54
CA LYS A 180 7.56 0.93 15.66
C LYS A 180 6.04 0.95 15.44
N GLY A 181 5.47 -0.14 14.91
CA GLY A 181 4.03 -0.27 14.63
C GLY A 181 3.56 0.44 13.35
N GLU A 182 4.48 1.04 12.59
CA GLU A 182 4.21 1.68 11.30
C GLU A 182 4.65 0.77 10.15
N PHE A 183 4.14 1.06 8.95
CA PHE A 183 4.57 0.45 7.69
C PHE A 183 4.43 1.47 6.56
N SER A 184 5.09 1.25 5.44
CA SER A 184 4.96 2.06 4.24
C SER A 184 4.22 1.29 3.15
N VAL A 185 3.19 1.89 2.56
CA VAL A 185 2.66 1.45 1.26
C VAL A 185 3.47 2.13 0.17
N VAL A 186 4.20 1.37 -0.61
CA VAL A 186 5.14 1.86 -1.61
C VAL A 186 4.61 1.54 -3.00
N LEU A 187 4.73 2.50 -3.91
CA LEU A 187 4.53 2.33 -5.34
C LEU A 187 5.80 2.75 -6.08
N ASN A 188 6.47 1.80 -6.73
CA ASN A 188 7.68 2.06 -7.52
C ASN A 188 7.68 1.34 -8.88
N ARG A 189 8.56 1.77 -9.79
CA ARG A 189 8.83 1.15 -11.09
C ARG A 189 10.26 0.66 -11.13
N ALA A 190 10.55 -0.24 -12.05
CA ALA A 190 11.92 -0.72 -12.29
C ALA A 190 12.81 0.31 -13.00
N ALA A 191 12.22 1.33 -13.63
CA ALA A 191 12.94 2.30 -14.45
C ALA A 191 12.56 3.75 -14.09
N PRO A 192 13.50 4.70 -14.25
CA PRO A 192 13.24 6.12 -14.13
C PRO A 192 12.21 6.60 -15.16
N GLY A 193 11.50 7.69 -14.87
CA GLY A 193 10.67 8.34 -15.87
C GLY A 193 9.62 9.30 -15.33
N ALA A 194 8.93 9.92 -16.28
CA ALA A 194 7.78 10.77 -15.99
C ALA A 194 6.55 9.95 -15.59
N TRP A 195 5.66 10.56 -14.81
CA TRP A 195 4.37 10.01 -14.45
C TRP A 195 3.36 11.12 -14.20
N LYS A 196 2.08 10.82 -14.44
CA LYS A 196 0.98 11.79 -14.30
C LYS A 196 -0.03 11.43 -13.22
N GLY A 197 -0.29 10.14 -13.07
CA GLY A 197 -1.14 9.64 -12.01
C GLY A 197 -1.01 8.13 -11.87
N ALA A 198 -1.31 7.64 -10.67
CA ALA A 198 -1.30 6.23 -10.35
C ALA A 198 -2.30 5.92 -9.22
N ALA A 199 -2.96 4.77 -9.32
CA ALA A 199 -3.68 4.20 -8.19
C ALA A 199 -2.65 3.53 -7.27
N VAL A 200 -2.69 3.86 -5.97
CA VAL A 200 -1.65 3.46 -5.01
C VAL A 200 -2.13 2.31 -4.13
N LEU A 201 -3.32 2.44 -3.57
CA LEU A 201 -3.86 1.56 -2.54
C LEU A 201 -5.38 1.46 -2.68
N VAL A 202 -5.92 0.26 -2.52
CA VAL A 202 -7.32 0.08 -2.14
C VAL A 202 -7.40 -0.18 -0.65
N PHE A 203 -8.32 0.53 0.02
CA PHE A 203 -8.73 0.24 1.38
C PHE A 203 -10.20 -0.15 1.37
N SER A 204 -10.48 -1.40 1.76
CA SER A 204 -11.85 -1.86 1.92
C SER A 204 -12.12 -2.33 3.35
N ALA A 205 -13.38 -2.26 3.77
CA ALA A 205 -13.79 -2.81 5.06
C ALA A 205 -15.22 -3.35 5.02
N SER A 206 -15.43 -4.50 5.66
CA SER A 206 -16.72 -5.20 5.71
C SER A 206 -16.79 -6.13 6.92
N GLU A 207 -18.00 -6.42 7.41
CA GLU A 207 -18.24 -7.47 8.42
C GLU A 207 -17.87 -8.87 7.89
N ASN A 208 -17.91 -9.07 6.56
CA ASN A 208 -17.53 -10.31 5.90
C ASN A 208 -16.12 -10.17 5.27
N PRO A 209 -15.14 -11.02 5.65
CA PRO A 209 -13.77 -10.92 5.13
C PRO A 209 -13.71 -11.16 3.62
N TYR A 210 -14.54 -12.05 3.08
CA TYR A 210 -14.59 -12.32 1.64
C TYR A 210 -15.09 -11.12 0.87
N LYS A 211 -16.10 -10.43 1.38
CA LYS A 211 -16.64 -9.20 0.76
C LYS A 211 -15.61 -8.07 0.79
N ALA A 212 -14.86 -7.91 1.88
CA ALA A 212 -13.76 -6.93 1.93
C ALA A 212 -12.70 -7.21 0.84
N VAL A 213 -12.31 -8.47 0.68
CA VAL A 213 -11.33 -8.87 -0.35
C VAL A 213 -11.87 -8.67 -1.77
N GLU A 214 -13.06 -9.20 -2.07
CA GLU A 214 -13.70 -9.12 -3.38
C GLU A 214 -13.85 -7.68 -3.85
N THR A 215 -14.47 -6.82 -3.03
CA THR A 215 -14.67 -5.41 -3.36
C THR A 215 -13.37 -4.64 -3.53
N ALA A 216 -12.29 -5.05 -2.83
CA ALA A 216 -10.99 -4.43 -3.02
C ALA A 216 -10.38 -4.76 -4.38
N TYR A 217 -10.49 -6.01 -4.84
CA TYR A 217 -10.03 -6.41 -6.16
C TYR A 217 -10.87 -5.78 -7.27
N GLU A 218 -12.19 -5.75 -7.14
CA GLU A 218 -13.08 -5.05 -8.08
C GLU A 218 -12.69 -3.57 -8.21
N ALA A 219 -12.50 -2.89 -7.08
CA ALA A 219 -12.08 -1.49 -7.05
C ALA A 219 -10.69 -1.30 -7.68
N ALA A 220 -9.73 -2.19 -7.40
CA ALA A 220 -8.40 -2.15 -7.99
C ALA A 220 -8.47 -2.32 -9.51
N PHE A 221 -9.19 -3.33 -10.00
CA PHE A 221 -9.38 -3.58 -11.43
C PHE A 221 -10.07 -2.43 -12.14
N SER A 222 -11.12 -1.86 -11.54
CA SER A 222 -11.78 -0.66 -12.05
C SER A 222 -10.82 0.54 -12.11
N ALA A 223 -9.98 0.74 -11.09
CA ALA A 223 -9.07 1.87 -11.02
C ALA A 223 -7.97 1.84 -12.10
N VAL A 224 -7.62 0.65 -12.57
CA VAL A 224 -6.59 0.41 -13.60
C VAL A 224 -7.20 0.11 -14.97
N GLY A 225 -8.51 0.26 -15.14
CA GLY A 225 -9.21 0.06 -16.43
C GLY A 225 -9.28 -1.40 -16.89
N LYS A 226 -9.15 -2.38 -15.99
CA LYS A 226 -9.20 -3.82 -16.28
C LYS A 226 -10.52 -4.44 -15.81
N HIS A 227 -11.63 -3.95 -16.35
CA HIS A 227 -13.00 -4.29 -15.89
C HIS A 227 -13.44 -5.75 -16.07
N SER A 228 -12.63 -6.62 -16.70
CA SER A 228 -13.04 -7.98 -17.08
C SER A 228 -11.99 -9.06 -16.78
N ALA A 229 -11.20 -8.91 -15.71
CA ALA A 229 -10.16 -9.87 -15.34
C ALA A 229 -10.62 -10.96 -14.35
N LEU A 230 -11.93 -11.05 -14.07
CA LEU A 230 -12.54 -12.09 -13.24
C LEU A 230 -13.62 -12.83 -14.02
#